data_AF-R7HCP1-F1
#
_entry.id   AF-R7HCP1-F1
#
_cell.length_a   1.000
_cell.length_b   1.000
_cell.length_c   1.000
_cell.angle_alpha   90.00
_cell.angle_beta   90.00
_cell.angle_gamma   90.00
#
_symmetry.space_group_name_H-M   'P 1'
#
loop_
_entity.id
_entity.type
_entity.pdbx_description
1 polymer ?
#
loop_
_entity_poly.entity_id
_entity_poly.type
_entity_poly.pdbx_seq_one_letter_code
_entity_poly.pdbx_strand_id
1 'polypeptide(L)'
;MAKKSFSAGVTKTGVLDNAGGAKIKEIQAKAQYNFQYIAKEKIQSNPKNEKYTQDGIESLMESILVNGLRHNLSVLYDADQDKYRLISGERRYRAICMMNDKDYNTLFPMGIPCKIEKANIDDIDEEIMLISANHDVRETSMEVKRWEVSRLKELYEAKKLTGEIKNINAEIAKQLNISERQARKYTTAEKLIPELSDLLNKNNIDLNQADKFGRLDEDAQYQILELVQKNGSIDNAEYQSIKKISEERAAEAKKYKTELEQAMQQIQEKDSTLKVLEEKITKLETAPSTAAKSREDLEEELRYITEAKNKAEKERAKLETNIEKIRQQQKEKEERKISITDNELKKITSLAKAEQALNLFENNFDTLKANKAVIKGDANLKVRVEILRNRFNDFIDSLD
;
A
#
# COMPACT_ATOMS: atom_id res chain seq x y z
N MET A 1 30.40 52.31 5.55
CA MET A 1 31.08 51.15 4.96
C MET A 1 30.40 49.87 5.45
N ALA A 2 30.28 48.87 4.56
CA ALA A 2 29.22 47.87 4.52
C ALA A 2 29.24 46.75 5.59
N LYS A 3 28.03 46.29 5.98
CA LYS A 3 27.78 45.03 6.71
C LYS A 3 28.32 43.85 5.90
N LYS A 4 29.23 43.05 6.46
CA LYS A 4 29.70 41.79 5.84
C LYS A 4 28.77 40.64 6.24
N SER A 5 28.01 40.14 5.28
CA SER A 5 27.31 38.86 5.38
C SER A 5 28.31 37.71 5.17
N PHE A 6 28.33 36.73 6.08
CA PHE A 6 29.01 35.47 5.84
C PHE A 6 27.98 34.45 5.32
N SER A 7 28.05 34.12 4.04
CA SER A 7 27.45 32.92 3.47
C SER A 7 28.50 31.81 3.47
N ALA A 8 28.14 30.62 3.93
CA ALA A 8 29.03 29.46 3.88
C ALA A 8 29.42 29.17 2.41
N GLY A 9 30.72 29.10 2.13
CA GLY A 9 31.24 28.46 0.92
C GLY A 9 31.98 29.32 -0.11
N VAL A 10 32.22 30.62 0.09
CA VAL A 10 33.02 31.38 -0.89
C VAL A 10 33.96 32.39 -0.22
N THR A 11 35.24 32.05 -0.13
CA THR A 11 36.30 33.05 0.06
C THR A 11 36.70 33.61 -1.31
N LYS A 12 36.83 34.94 -1.39
CA LYS A 12 37.35 35.65 -2.56
C LYS A 12 38.76 35.16 -2.82
N THR A 13 38.99 34.64 -4.03
CA THR A 13 40.25 34.04 -4.55
C THR A 13 40.73 32.79 -3.82
N GLY A 14 40.40 31.62 -4.36
CA GLY A 14 40.97 30.35 -3.92
C GLY A 14 40.18 29.15 -4.43
N VAL A 15 40.43 28.73 -5.67
CA VAL A 15 40.26 27.32 -6.02
C VAL A 15 41.07 26.55 -4.97
N LEU A 16 40.40 25.72 -4.16
CA LEU A 16 41.10 24.81 -3.24
C LEU A 16 42.18 24.10 -4.06
N ASP A 17 43.43 24.25 -3.64
CA ASP A 17 44.52 23.51 -4.27
C ASP A 17 44.25 22.00 -4.14
N ASN A 18 44.88 21.21 -5.02
CA ASN A 18 44.73 19.75 -5.01
C ASN A 18 45.03 19.14 -3.61
N ALA A 19 45.83 19.81 -2.77
CA ALA A 19 46.16 19.40 -1.41
C ALA A 19 45.02 19.64 -0.39
N GLY A 20 44.35 20.79 -0.43
CA GLY A 20 43.18 21.09 0.42
C GLY A 20 41.97 20.23 0.07
N GLY A 21 41.74 20.01 -1.23
CA GLY A 21 40.74 19.06 -1.71
C GLY A 21 41.06 17.61 -1.32
N ALA A 22 42.34 17.20 -1.35
CA ALA A 22 42.77 15.87 -0.93
C ALA A 22 42.57 15.64 0.58
N LYS A 23 42.91 16.61 1.44
CA LYS A 23 42.68 16.51 2.89
C LYS A 23 41.19 16.39 3.24
N ILE A 24 40.32 17.12 2.54
CA ILE A 24 38.86 17.01 2.76
C ILE A 24 38.37 15.63 2.34
N LYS A 25 38.81 15.10 1.19
CA LYS A 25 38.50 13.74 0.74
C LYS A 25 39.01 12.68 1.72
N GLU A 26 40.19 12.88 2.29
CA GLU A 26 40.78 11.98 3.29
C GLU A 26 39.97 11.98 4.60
N ILE A 27 39.57 13.16 5.09
CA ILE A 27 38.71 13.28 6.29
C ILE A 27 37.34 12.64 6.04
N GLN A 28 36.74 12.87 4.86
CA GLN A 28 35.49 12.24 4.46
C GLN A 28 35.63 10.71 4.38
N ALA A 29 36.71 10.21 3.79
CA ALA A 29 36.99 8.78 3.71
C ALA A 29 37.19 8.15 5.09
N LYS A 30 37.94 8.80 5.99
CA LYS A 30 38.13 8.35 7.39
C LYS A 30 36.83 8.34 8.18
N ALA A 31 35.95 9.33 7.95
CA ALA A 31 34.64 9.37 8.58
C ALA A 31 33.66 8.32 8.01
N GLN A 32 33.78 7.98 6.73
CA GLN A 32 32.92 7.00 6.06
C GLN A 32 33.37 5.55 6.29
N TYR A 33 34.68 5.33 6.43
CA TYR A 33 35.32 4.03 6.63
C TYR A 33 36.12 4.02 7.94
N ASN A 34 35.42 4.30 9.05
CA ASN A 34 35.98 4.23 10.39
C ASN A 34 36.09 2.77 10.83
N PHE A 35 37.24 2.14 10.57
CA PHE A 35 37.50 0.76 10.99
C PHE A 35 38.26 0.72 12.32
N GLN A 36 37.78 -0.11 13.24
CA GLN A 36 38.42 -0.35 14.54
C GLN A 36 38.36 -1.84 14.89
N TYR A 37 39.25 -2.28 15.77
CA TYR A 37 39.24 -3.63 16.32
C TYR A 37 38.54 -3.61 17.67
N ILE A 38 37.52 -4.45 17.85
CA ILE A 38 36.64 -4.42 19.01
C ILE A 38 36.61 -5.81 19.66
N ALA A 39 36.80 -5.86 20.98
CA ALA A 39 36.71 -7.10 21.75
C ALA A 39 35.31 -7.71 21.64
N LYS A 40 35.21 -9.05 21.56
CA LYS A 40 33.93 -9.75 21.32
C LYS A 40 32.88 -9.44 22.41
N GLU A 41 33.33 -9.17 23.63
CA GLU A 41 32.53 -8.86 24.82
C GLU A 41 31.92 -7.46 24.80
N LYS A 42 32.51 -6.54 24.02
CA LYS A 42 31.99 -5.17 23.83
C LYS A 42 30.95 -5.09 22.71
N ILE A 43 30.81 -6.13 21.90
CA ILE A 43 29.83 -6.19 20.82
C ILE A 43 28.57 -6.90 21.33
N GLN A 44 27.40 -6.45 20.88
CA GLN A 44 26.12 -7.08 21.18
C GLN A 44 25.26 -7.25 19.92
N SER A 45 24.56 -8.37 19.85
CA SER A 45 23.53 -8.62 18.85
C SER A 45 22.45 -7.55 18.88
N ASN A 46 21.88 -7.25 17.71
CA ASN A 46 20.80 -6.29 17.61
C ASN A 46 19.44 -7.00 17.72
N PRO A 47 18.60 -6.66 18.72
CA PRO A 47 17.27 -7.24 18.87
C PRO A 47 16.39 -7.10 17.62
N LYS A 48 16.58 -6.02 16.84
CA LYS A 48 15.84 -5.77 15.59
C LYS A 48 16.13 -6.82 14.49
N ASN A 49 17.14 -7.68 14.68
CA ASN A 49 17.53 -8.72 13.73
C ASN A 49 16.80 -10.08 13.93
N GLU A 50 15.86 -10.16 14.88
CA GLU A 50 15.20 -11.41 15.28
C GLU A 50 14.49 -12.14 14.12
N LYS A 51 13.95 -11.39 13.15
CA LYS A 51 13.19 -11.94 12.02
C LYS A 51 14.05 -12.70 11.00
N TYR A 52 15.37 -12.57 11.07
CA TYR A 52 16.27 -13.25 10.17
C TYR A 52 16.85 -14.51 10.81
N THR A 53 16.69 -15.66 10.14
CA THR A 53 17.24 -16.93 10.64
C THR A 53 18.77 -16.88 10.71
N GLN A 54 19.34 -17.63 11.64
CA GLN A 54 20.79 -17.63 11.88
C GLN A 54 21.32 -19.04 11.65
N ASP A 55 21.15 -19.52 10.42
CA ASP A 55 21.50 -20.89 10.04
C ASP A 55 22.98 -21.02 9.65
N GLY A 56 23.52 -22.24 9.71
CA GLY A 56 24.88 -22.55 9.24
C GLY A 56 26.00 -21.81 9.97
N ILE A 57 25.82 -21.52 11.26
CA ILE A 57 26.82 -20.78 12.07
C ILE A 57 28.07 -21.62 12.29
N GLU A 58 27.95 -22.91 12.56
CA GLU A 58 29.08 -23.82 12.78
C GLU A 58 29.97 -23.93 11.54
N SER A 59 29.37 -24.17 10.38
CA SER A 59 30.12 -24.20 9.11
C SER A 59 30.78 -22.85 8.78
N LEU A 60 30.15 -21.73 9.15
CA LEU A 60 30.74 -20.41 9.01
C LEU A 60 31.91 -20.21 9.98
N MET A 61 31.81 -20.70 11.22
CA MET A 61 32.89 -20.68 12.21
C MET A 61 34.10 -21.45 11.69
N GLU A 62 33.92 -22.70 11.25
CA GLU A 62 35.00 -23.51 10.65
C GLU A 62 35.65 -22.80 9.46
N SER A 63 34.83 -22.19 8.60
CA SER A 63 35.34 -21.40 7.47
C SER A 63 36.17 -20.19 7.92
N ILE A 64 35.76 -19.48 8.96
CA ILE A 64 36.53 -18.36 9.53
C ILE A 64 37.83 -18.87 10.18
N LEU A 65 37.82 -20.04 10.83
CA LEU A 65 39.03 -20.65 11.40
C LEU A 65 40.08 -20.96 10.33
N VAL A 66 39.64 -21.46 9.17
CA VAL A 66 40.54 -21.84 8.07
C VAL A 66 40.93 -20.65 7.20
N ASN A 67 39.99 -19.75 6.88
CA ASN A 67 40.16 -18.72 5.86
C ASN A 67 40.26 -17.29 6.42
N GLY A 68 40.08 -17.11 7.73
CA GLY A 68 39.94 -15.81 8.34
C GLY A 68 38.61 -15.11 8.03
N LEU A 69 38.41 -13.94 8.64
CA LEU A 69 37.21 -13.12 8.45
C LEU A 69 37.31 -12.31 7.15
N ARG A 70 36.60 -12.73 6.10
CA ARG A 70 36.64 -12.08 4.77
C ARG A 70 35.91 -10.75 4.69
N HIS A 71 34.88 -10.56 5.52
CA HIS A 71 34.07 -9.35 5.57
C HIS A 71 34.01 -8.84 7.01
N ASN A 72 34.26 -7.56 7.20
CA ASN A 72 34.22 -6.90 8.52
C ASN A 72 32.78 -6.78 9.03
N LEU A 73 32.60 -6.76 10.35
CA LEU A 73 31.31 -6.44 10.95
C LEU A 73 31.01 -4.95 10.78
N SER A 74 29.74 -4.57 10.87
CA SER A 74 29.34 -3.16 11.00
C SER A 74 28.57 -2.99 12.30
N VAL A 75 28.92 -1.95 13.08
CA VAL A 75 28.39 -1.71 14.41
C VAL A 75 28.07 -0.23 14.64
N LEU A 76 27.12 0.04 15.51
CA LEU A 76 26.81 1.35 16.06
C LEU A 76 27.33 1.42 17.50
N TYR A 77 28.01 2.51 17.86
CA TYR A 77 28.45 2.73 19.23
C TYR A 77 27.30 3.26 20.09
N ASP A 78 27.03 2.58 21.20
CA ASP A 78 26.05 2.93 22.21
C ASP A 78 26.78 3.56 23.40
N ALA A 79 26.70 4.89 23.49
CA ALA A 79 27.44 5.67 24.49
C ALA A 79 26.92 5.42 25.92
N ASP A 80 25.64 5.08 26.08
CA ASP A 80 25.04 4.85 27.38
C ASP A 80 25.51 3.52 27.99
N GLN A 81 25.76 2.51 27.15
CA GLN A 81 26.19 1.18 27.58
C GLN A 81 27.71 0.94 27.44
N ASP A 82 28.46 1.87 26.84
CA ASP A 82 29.84 1.68 26.36
C ASP A 82 30.02 0.38 25.55
N LYS A 83 29.05 0.08 24.69
CA LYS A 83 29.00 -1.15 23.88
C LYS A 83 28.72 -0.84 22.42
N TYR A 84 28.89 -1.85 21.58
CA TYR A 84 28.70 -1.76 20.14
C TYR A 84 27.54 -2.67 19.71
N ARG A 85 26.48 -2.09 19.15
CA ARG A 85 25.32 -2.83 18.64
C ARG A 85 25.55 -3.22 17.19
N LEU A 86 25.28 -4.46 16.83
CA LEU A 86 25.45 -4.93 15.45
C LEU A 86 24.47 -4.30 14.47
N ILE A 87 24.95 -3.93 13.27
CA ILE A 87 24.13 -3.53 12.13
C ILE A 87 24.25 -4.57 11.02
N SER A 88 25.47 -5.08 10.80
CA SER A 88 25.74 -6.15 9.83
C SER A 88 26.76 -7.14 10.35
N GLY A 89 26.56 -8.40 9.98
CA GLY A 89 27.47 -9.49 10.32
C GLY A 89 27.06 -10.35 11.51
N GLU A 90 25.78 -10.37 11.89
CA GLU A 90 25.25 -11.20 12.99
C GLU A 90 25.76 -12.65 12.94
N ARG A 91 25.63 -13.33 11.80
CA ARG A 91 26.11 -14.73 11.64
C ARG A 91 27.61 -14.87 11.89
N ARG A 92 28.40 -13.90 11.39
CA ARG A 92 29.87 -13.86 11.58
C ARG A 92 30.21 -13.63 13.06
N TYR A 93 29.51 -12.71 13.72
CA TYR A 93 29.70 -12.45 15.14
C TYR A 93 29.36 -13.69 15.98
N ARG A 94 28.21 -14.33 15.75
CA ARG A 94 27.82 -15.57 16.44
C ARG A 94 28.84 -16.69 16.23
N ALA A 95 29.31 -16.87 15.01
CA ALA A 95 30.36 -17.84 14.69
C ALA A 95 31.66 -17.56 15.46
N ILE A 96 32.07 -16.29 15.56
CA ILE A 96 33.25 -15.88 16.35
C ILE A 96 33.02 -16.12 17.84
N CYS A 97 31.82 -15.87 18.37
CA CYS A 97 31.50 -16.13 19.77
C CYS A 97 31.47 -17.63 20.14
N MET A 98 31.27 -18.52 19.17
CA MET A 98 31.34 -19.97 19.38
C MET A 98 32.78 -20.51 19.41
N MET A 99 33.77 -19.72 18.99
CA MET A 99 35.18 -20.13 19.04
C MET A 99 35.67 -20.23 20.48
N ASN A 100 36.56 -21.20 20.74
CA ASN A 100 37.30 -21.22 22.00
C ASN A 100 38.26 -20.01 22.08
N ASP A 101 38.69 -19.66 23.29
CA ASP A 101 39.51 -18.46 23.50
C ASP A 101 40.88 -18.54 22.81
N LYS A 102 41.45 -19.74 22.64
CA LYS A 102 42.73 -19.90 21.95
C LYS A 102 42.60 -19.51 20.48
N ASP A 103 41.60 -20.05 19.79
CA ASP A 103 41.36 -19.78 18.38
C ASP A 103 40.97 -18.31 18.15
N TYR A 104 40.10 -17.78 19.01
CA TYR A 104 39.72 -16.36 19.00
C TYR A 104 40.94 -15.44 19.14
N ASN A 105 41.76 -15.64 20.16
CA ASN A 105 42.93 -14.79 20.42
C ASN A 105 44.01 -14.95 19.33
N THR A 106 44.07 -16.10 18.67
CA THR A 106 45.00 -16.33 17.55
C THR A 106 44.56 -15.56 16.30
N LEU A 107 43.26 -15.58 15.98
CA LEU A 107 42.71 -14.92 14.79
C LEU A 107 42.45 -13.43 14.96
N PHE A 108 42.11 -13.01 16.18
CA PHE A 108 41.69 -11.65 16.52
C PHE A 108 42.47 -11.09 17.72
N PRO A 109 43.83 -11.05 17.67
CA PRO A 109 44.65 -10.65 18.82
C PRO A 109 44.40 -9.21 19.30
N MET A 110 43.90 -8.34 18.42
CA MET A 110 43.55 -6.95 18.73
C MET A 110 42.03 -6.72 18.83
N GLY A 111 41.22 -7.78 18.72
CA GLY A 111 39.77 -7.73 18.60
C GLY A 111 39.28 -7.94 17.16
N ILE A 112 37.96 -7.97 16.99
CA ILE A 112 37.27 -8.23 15.72
C ILE A 112 37.26 -6.95 14.88
N PRO A 113 37.68 -6.97 13.60
CA PRO A 113 37.64 -5.79 12.74
C PRO A 113 36.19 -5.41 12.41
N CYS A 114 35.83 -4.18 12.78
CA CYS A 114 34.49 -3.63 12.68
C CYS A 114 34.54 -2.26 12.00
N LYS A 115 33.59 -2.01 11.10
CA LYS A 115 33.26 -0.66 10.64
C LYS A 115 32.32 -0.04 11.67
N ILE A 116 32.66 1.13 12.17
CA ILE A 116 31.81 1.91 13.07
C ILE A 116 30.97 2.84 12.21
N GLU A 117 29.65 2.66 12.25
CA GLU A 117 28.69 3.57 11.63
C GLU A 117 28.62 4.89 12.40
N LYS A 118 28.06 5.92 11.77
CA LYS A 118 27.98 7.26 12.38
C LYS A 118 27.14 7.22 13.66
N ALA A 119 27.61 7.87 14.72
CA ALA A 119 26.94 7.85 16.03
C ALA A 119 25.58 8.55 16.08
N ASN A 120 25.28 9.47 15.14
CA ASN A 120 24.03 10.24 15.12
C ASN A 120 22.99 9.65 14.15
N ILE A 121 22.88 8.32 14.10
CA ILE A 121 21.84 7.64 13.33
C ILE A 121 20.62 7.49 14.25
N ASP A 122 19.45 7.88 13.76
CA ASP A 122 18.21 7.70 14.52
C ASP A 122 17.78 6.22 14.53
N ASP A 123 16.89 5.84 15.46
CA ASP A 123 16.44 4.45 15.60
C ASP A 123 15.79 3.88 14.32
N ILE A 124 15.20 4.74 13.49
CA ILE A 124 14.52 4.38 12.24
C ILE A 124 15.56 4.06 11.18
N ASP A 125 16.53 4.93 10.98
CA ASP A 125 17.63 4.78 10.03
C ASP A 125 18.52 3.59 10.40
N GLU A 126 18.72 3.32 11.70
CA GLU A 126 19.40 2.10 12.18
C GLU A 126 18.69 0.84 11.65
N GLU A 127 17.35 0.81 11.76
CA GLU A 127 16.55 -0.34 11.35
C GLU A 127 16.49 -0.48 9.82
N ILE A 128 16.35 0.63 9.09
CA ILE A 128 16.42 0.65 7.62
C ILE A 128 17.78 0.08 7.15
N MET A 129 18.88 0.51 7.78
CA MET A 129 20.22 0.00 7.46
C MET A 129 20.35 -1.50 7.75
N LEU A 130 19.80 -1.97 8.87
CA LEU A 130 19.81 -3.39 9.24
C LEU A 130 19.02 -4.25 8.23
N ILE A 131 17.83 -3.81 7.81
CA ILE A 131 17.02 -4.50 6.81
C ILE A 131 17.78 -4.57 5.48
N SER A 132 18.34 -3.44 5.03
CA SER A 132 19.14 -3.36 3.81
C SER A 132 20.34 -4.30 3.83
N ALA A 133 21.09 -4.31 4.93
CA ALA A 133 22.29 -5.13 5.07
C ALA A 133 21.97 -6.63 5.05
N ASN A 134 20.79 -7.04 5.55
CA ASN A 134 20.34 -8.41 5.44
C ASN A 134 19.85 -8.75 4.03
N HIS A 135 19.11 -7.84 3.38
CA HIS A 135 18.61 -8.02 2.03
C HIS A 135 19.74 -8.24 1.01
N ASP A 136 20.81 -7.44 1.08
CA ASP A 136 21.92 -7.49 0.12
C ASP A 136 22.70 -8.81 0.13
N VAL A 137 22.70 -9.54 1.25
CA VAL A 137 23.54 -10.72 1.47
C VAL A 137 22.75 -12.02 1.42
N ARG A 138 21.44 -11.99 1.63
CA ARG A 138 20.61 -13.19 1.80
C ARG A 138 19.73 -13.43 0.59
N GLU A 139 19.63 -14.70 0.20
CA GLU A 139 18.48 -15.14 -0.59
C GLU A 139 17.27 -15.21 0.34
N THR A 140 16.44 -14.16 0.30
CA THR A 140 15.27 -14.04 1.17
C THR A 140 14.07 -14.76 0.58
N SER A 141 13.36 -15.52 1.43
CA SER A 141 12.09 -16.15 1.06
C SER A 141 11.04 -15.09 0.71
N MET A 142 9.96 -15.51 0.05
CA MET A 142 8.86 -14.58 -0.28
C MET A 142 8.27 -13.92 0.97
N GLU A 143 8.14 -14.69 2.06
CA GLU A 143 7.66 -14.20 3.36
C GLU A 143 8.60 -13.14 3.95
N VAL A 144 9.91 -13.40 3.97
CA VAL A 144 10.89 -12.44 4.49
C VAL A 144 10.90 -11.17 3.64
N LYS A 145 10.88 -11.27 2.30
CA LYS A 145 10.81 -10.09 1.41
C LYS A 145 9.55 -9.25 1.66
N ARG A 146 8.40 -9.89 1.90
CA ARG A 146 7.15 -9.19 2.24
C ARG A 146 7.27 -8.49 3.58
N TRP A 147 7.84 -9.15 4.58
CA TRP A 147 8.09 -8.54 5.88
C TRP A 147 9.04 -7.34 5.76
N GLU A 148 10.12 -7.44 4.99
CA GLU A 148 11.06 -6.33 4.76
C GLU A 148 10.35 -5.11 4.14
N VAL A 149 9.53 -5.33 3.11
CA VAL A 149 8.75 -4.24 2.47
C VAL A 149 7.77 -3.62 3.45
N SER A 150 7.02 -4.44 4.19
CA SER A 150 6.03 -3.97 5.17
C SER A 150 6.70 -3.16 6.28
N ARG A 151 7.81 -3.66 6.81
CA ARG A 151 8.55 -2.96 7.86
C ARG A 151 9.17 -1.66 7.37
N LEU A 152 9.76 -1.64 6.17
CA LEU A 152 10.26 -0.41 5.56
C LEU A 152 9.13 0.59 5.30
N LYS A 153 7.94 0.13 4.91
CA LYS A 153 6.77 1.00 4.72
C LYS A 153 6.39 1.69 6.03
N GLU A 154 6.30 0.97 7.14
CA GLU A 154 6.03 1.56 8.47
C GLU A 154 7.08 2.61 8.86
N LEU A 155 8.38 2.27 8.70
CA LEU A 155 9.50 3.17 9.01
C LEU A 155 9.46 4.45 8.16
N TYR A 156 9.18 4.31 6.86
CA TYR A 156 9.07 5.45 5.96
C TYR A 156 7.78 6.25 6.18
N GLU A 157 6.67 5.65 6.59
CA GLU A 157 5.47 6.38 7.01
C GLU A 157 5.76 7.32 8.19
N ALA A 158 6.55 6.85 9.16
CA ALA A 158 7.02 7.70 10.26
C ALA A 158 7.89 8.87 9.74
N LYS A 159 8.83 8.63 8.82
CA LYS A 159 9.63 9.69 8.18
C LYS A 159 8.82 10.63 7.28
N LYS A 160 7.68 10.18 6.77
CA LYS A 160 6.77 11.02 5.99
C LYS A 160 6.07 12.05 6.87
N LEU A 161 5.75 11.68 8.12
CA LEU A 161 5.17 12.60 9.10
C LEU A 161 6.15 13.71 9.52
N THR A 162 7.45 13.42 9.55
CA THR A 162 8.50 14.44 9.81
C THR A 162 8.78 15.32 8.60
N GLY A 163 8.25 14.97 7.41
CA GLY A 163 8.43 15.72 6.17
C GLY A 163 9.72 15.40 5.42
N GLU A 164 10.51 14.41 5.87
CA GLU A 164 11.78 14.01 5.26
C GLU A 164 11.60 13.34 3.90
N ILE A 165 10.49 12.62 3.71
CA ILE A 165 10.25 11.84 2.49
C ILE A 165 8.90 12.20 1.84
N LYS A 166 8.85 12.03 0.51
CA LYS A 166 7.63 12.27 -0.28
C LYS A 166 6.96 10.97 -0.75
N ASN A 167 7.75 10.01 -1.24
CA ASN A 167 7.25 8.77 -1.83
C ASN A 167 7.88 7.54 -1.15
N ILE A 168 7.09 6.89 -0.31
CA ILE A 168 7.48 5.68 0.44
C ILE A 168 7.93 4.56 -0.49
N ASN A 169 7.16 4.28 -1.56
CA ASN A 169 7.48 3.18 -2.49
C ASN A 169 8.79 3.40 -3.24
N ALA A 170 9.15 4.67 -3.51
CA ALA A 170 10.42 4.99 -4.14
C ALA A 170 11.60 4.73 -3.20
N GLU A 171 11.46 5.04 -1.90
CA GLU A 171 12.53 4.76 -0.93
C GLU A 171 12.66 3.26 -0.64
N ILE A 172 11.56 2.52 -0.54
CA ILE A 172 11.58 1.04 -0.44
C ILE A 172 12.30 0.44 -1.66
N ALA A 173 11.98 0.92 -2.86
CA ALA A 173 12.59 0.44 -4.09
C ALA A 173 14.10 0.64 -4.12
N LYS A 174 14.58 1.81 -3.68
CA LYS A 174 16.02 2.08 -3.55
C LYS A 174 16.66 1.16 -2.51
N GLN A 175 16.05 1.00 -1.34
CA GLN A 175 16.64 0.27 -0.23
C GLN A 175 16.78 -1.23 -0.51
N LEU A 176 15.78 -1.82 -1.16
CA LEU A 176 15.77 -3.24 -1.52
C LEU A 176 16.29 -3.50 -2.94
N ASN A 177 16.81 -2.48 -3.64
CA ASN A 177 17.29 -2.59 -5.02
C ASN A 177 16.26 -3.29 -5.97
N ILE A 178 14.98 -2.93 -5.84
CA ILE A 178 13.88 -3.43 -6.67
C ILE A 178 13.24 -2.28 -7.46
N SER A 179 12.45 -2.60 -8.49
CA SER A 179 11.69 -1.55 -9.18
C SER A 179 10.60 -0.95 -8.27
N GLU A 180 10.29 0.34 -8.44
CA GLU A 180 9.16 0.98 -7.73
C GLU A 180 7.83 0.25 -8.01
N ARG A 181 7.68 -0.31 -9.21
CA ARG A 181 6.53 -1.17 -9.55
C ARG A 181 6.47 -2.40 -8.65
N GLN A 182 7.60 -3.05 -8.39
CA GLN A 182 7.66 -4.24 -7.55
C GLN A 182 7.44 -3.91 -6.07
N ALA A 183 8.00 -2.80 -5.58
CA ALA A 183 7.69 -2.28 -4.24
C ALA A 183 6.17 -2.07 -4.08
N ARG A 184 5.53 -1.42 -5.06
CA ARG A 184 4.07 -1.24 -5.08
C ARG A 184 3.32 -2.57 -5.03
N LYS A 185 3.70 -3.57 -5.81
CA LYS A 185 3.06 -4.89 -5.79
C LYS A 185 3.11 -5.54 -4.40
N TYR A 186 4.27 -5.49 -3.74
CA TYR A 186 4.41 -6.01 -2.38
C TYR A 186 3.52 -5.24 -1.39
N THR A 187 3.48 -3.90 -1.47
CA THR A 187 2.58 -3.09 -0.60
C THR A 187 1.10 -3.34 -0.87
N THR A 188 0.70 -3.65 -2.11
CA THR A 188 -0.67 -4.06 -2.42
C THR A 188 -0.97 -5.43 -1.81
N ALA A 189 0.00 -6.36 -1.88
CA ALA A 189 -0.15 -7.71 -1.36
C ALA A 189 -0.25 -7.78 0.18
N GLU A 190 -0.03 -6.69 0.91
CA GLU A 190 -0.35 -6.59 2.35
C GLU A 190 -1.86 -6.62 2.61
N LYS A 191 -2.68 -6.23 1.62
CA LYS A 191 -4.15 -6.23 1.71
C LYS A 191 -4.77 -7.59 1.45
N LEU A 192 -3.94 -8.61 1.22
CA LEU A 192 -4.43 -9.97 1.06
C LEU A 192 -4.96 -10.50 2.38
N ILE A 193 -6.09 -11.22 2.32
CA ILE A 193 -6.55 -12.05 3.44
C ILE A 193 -5.44 -13.05 3.86
N PRO A 194 -5.39 -13.47 5.14
CA PRO A 194 -4.32 -14.33 5.65
C PRO A 194 -4.07 -15.60 4.81
N GLU A 195 -5.13 -16.24 4.33
CA GLU A 195 -5.06 -17.48 3.57
C GLU A 195 -4.44 -17.27 2.18
N LEU A 196 -4.76 -16.16 1.50
CA LEU A 196 -4.10 -15.79 0.24
C LEU A 196 -2.65 -15.35 0.47
N SER A 197 -2.37 -14.68 1.59
CA SER A 197 -1.00 -14.35 2.01
C SER A 197 -0.16 -15.62 2.20
N ASP A 198 -0.72 -16.66 2.79
CA ASP A 198 -0.05 -17.95 2.97
C ASP A 198 0.19 -18.67 1.64
N LEU A 199 -0.77 -18.61 0.72
CA LEU A 199 -0.57 -19.14 -0.64
C LEU A 199 0.58 -18.44 -1.35
N LEU A 200 0.71 -17.12 -1.20
CA LEU A 200 1.83 -16.35 -1.76
C LEU A 200 3.16 -16.76 -1.11
N ASN A 201 3.20 -16.87 0.22
CA ASN A 201 4.41 -17.27 0.96
C ASN A 201 4.87 -18.69 0.57
N LYS A 202 3.93 -19.59 0.28
CA LYS A 202 4.19 -20.96 -0.20
C LYS A 202 4.45 -21.05 -1.71
N ASN A 203 4.47 -19.92 -2.43
CA ASN A 203 4.61 -19.82 -3.89
C ASN A 203 3.50 -20.53 -4.70
N ASN A 204 2.32 -20.75 -4.11
CA ASN A 204 1.16 -21.28 -4.82
C ASN A 204 0.47 -20.23 -5.71
N ILE A 205 0.65 -18.95 -5.39
CA ILE A 205 0.29 -17.82 -6.25
C ILE A 205 1.52 -16.92 -6.42
N ASP A 206 1.60 -16.22 -7.55
CA ASP A 206 2.70 -15.29 -7.81
C ASP A 206 2.41 -13.86 -7.31
N LEU A 207 3.44 -13.00 -7.30
CA LEU A 207 3.30 -11.61 -6.87
C LEU A 207 2.37 -10.79 -7.79
N ASN A 208 2.17 -11.19 -9.04
CA ASN A 208 1.26 -10.51 -9.97
C ASN A 208 -0.20 -10.81 -9.63
N GLN A 209 -0.51 -12.06 -9.30
CA GLN A 209 -1.80 -12.51 -8.80
C GLN A 209 -2.08 -11.84 -7.45
N ALA A 210 -1.11 -11.82 -6.54
CA ALA A 210 -1.23 -11.12 -5.28
C ALA A 210 -1.55 -9.61 -5.44
N ASP A 211 -0.87 -8.92 -6.36
CA ASP A 211 -1.15 -7.50 -6.67
C ASP A 211 -2.54 -7.30 -7.28
N LYS A 212 -3.06 -8.28 -8.03
CA LYS A 212 -4.44 -8.25 -8.54
C LYS A 212 -5.46 -8.46 -7.43
N PHE A 213 -5.27 -9.51 -6.63
CA PHE A 213 -6.22 -9.92 -5.59
C PHE A 213 -6.28 -8.90 -4.45
N GLY A 214 -5.14 -8.35 -4.02
CA GLY A 214 -5.08 -7.35 -2.95
C GLY A 214 -5.70 -5.98 -3.29
N ARG A 215 -6.18 -5.79 -4.53
CA ARG A 215 -6.98 -4.61 -4.92
C ARG A 215 -8.48 -4.81 -4.75
N LEU A 216 -8.91 -6.04 -4.50
CA LEU A 216 -10.31 -6.40 -4.33
C LEU A 216 -10.68 -6.38 -2.84
N ASP A 217 -11.98 -6.26 -2.57
CA ASP A 217 -12.53 -6.42 -1.21
C ASP A 217 -12.36 -7.86 -0.70
N GLU A 218 -12.48 -8.04 0.62
CA GLU A 218 -12.26 -9.33 1.29
C GLU A 218 -13.19 -10.43 0.77
N ASP A 219 -14.47 -10.15 0.50
CA ASP A 219 -15.40 -11.17 -0.02
C ASP A 219 -14.95 -11.69 -1.39
N ALA A 220 -14.50 -10.78 -2.26
CA ALA A 220 -13.97 -11.16 -3.57
C ALA A 220 -12.67 -11.98 -3.43
N GLN A 221 -11.84 -11.67 -2.43
CA GLN A 221 -10.65 -12.46 -2.12
C GLN A 221 -11.00 -13.87 -1.61
N TYR A 222 -12.04 -14.01 -0.78
CA TYR A 222 -12.53 -15.33 -0.33
C TYR A 222 -13.04 -16.19 -1.50
N GLN A 223 -13.76 -15.60 -2.45
CA GLN A 223 -14.19 -16.33 -3.66
C GLN A 223 -12.99 -16.80 -4.50
N ILE A 224 -11.97 -15.95 -4.63
CA ILE A 224 -10.72 -16.33 -5.31
C ILE A 224 -10.03 -17.47 -4.57
N LEU A 225 -9.97 -17.40 -3.23
CA LEU A 225 -9.40 -18.46 -2.40
C LEU A 225 -10.10 -19.79 -2.63
N GLU A 226 -11.44 -19.82 -2.63
CA GLU A 226 -12.23 -21.03 -2.85
C GLU A 226 -11.94 -21.65 -4.22
N LEU A 227 -11.90 -20.82 -5.28
CA LEU A 227 -11.55 -21.30 -6.62
C LEU A 227 -10.13 -21.86 -6.69
N VAL A 228 -9.15 -21.17 -6.09
CA VAL A 228 -7.76 -21.63 -6.07
C VAL A 228 -7.62 -22.93 -5.27
N GLN A 229 -8.34 -23.10 -4.17
CA GLN A 229 -8.34 -24.34 -3.39
C GLN A 229 -9.00 -25.51 -4.14
N LYS A 230 -10.08 -25.25 -4.89
CA LYS A 230 -10.83 -26.27 -5.64
C LYS A 230 -10.14 -26.70 -6.93
N ASN A 231 -9.61 -25.73 -7.69
CA ASN A 231 -9.07 -25.93 -9.03
C ASN A 231 -7.54 -25.88 -9.09
N GLY A 232 -6.86 -25.55 -7.99
CA GLY A 232 -5.41 -25.32 -7.91
C GLY A 232 -4.95 -23.97 -8.48
N SER A 233 -5.76 -23.33 -9.32
CA SER A 233 -5.47 -22.02 -9.91
C SER A 233 -6.78 -21.31 -10.28
N ILE A 234 -6.68 -20.03 -10.62
CA ILE A 234 -7.79 -19.22 -11.11
C ILE A 234 -7.48 -18.72 -12.53
N ASP A 235 -8.42 -18.91 -13.45
CA ASP A 235 -8.27 -18.43 -14.82
C ASP A 235 -8.57 -16.91 -14.91
N ASN A 236 -8.14 -16.26 -16.00
CA ASN A 236 -8.35 -14.81 -16.13
C ASN A 236 -9.84 -14.44 -16.25
N ALA A 237 -10.69 -15.29 -16.84
CA ALA A 237 -12.11 -14.98 -17.00
C ALA A 237 -12.86 -15.08 -15.67
N GLU A 238 -12.54 -16.08 -14.84
CA GLU A 238 -13.02 -16.21 -13.46
C GLU A 238 -12.60 -14.99 -12.64
N TYR A 239 -11.33 -14.59 -12.71
CA TYR A 239 -10.85 -13.38 -12.04
C TYR A 239 -11.58 -12.12 -12.51
N GLN A 240 -11.76 -11.91 -13.82
CA GLN A 240 -12.49 -10.74 -14.34
C GLN A 240 -13.96 -10.74 -13.88
N SER A 241 -14.57 -11.92 -13.77
CA SER A 241 -15.96 -12.07 -13.30
C SER A 241 -16.08 -11.64 -11.85
N ILE A 242 -15.22 -12.15 -10.97
CA ILE A 242 -15.18 -11.77 -9.55
C ILE A 242 -14.88 -10.28 -9.40
N LYS A 243 -13.92 -9.76 -10.17
CA LYS A 243 -13.57 -8.33 -10.19
C LYS A 243 -14.76 -7.46 -10.59
N LYS A 244 -15.51 -7.82 -11.63
CA LYS A 244 -16.69 -7.07 -12.08
C LYS A 244 -17.75 -7.01 -10.98
N ILE A 245 -18.01 -8.14 -10.32
CA ILE A 245 -18.97 -8.20 -9.22
C ILE A 245 -18.49 -7.37 -8.02
N SER A 246 -17.21 -7.42 -7.68
CA SER A 246 -16.59 -6.57 -6.65
C SER A 246 -16.76 -5.08 -6.96
N GLU A 247 -16.49 -4.66 -8.20
CA GLU A 247 -16.60 -3.28 -8.65
C GLU A 247 -18.06 -2.78 -8.66
N GLU A 248 -19.00 -3.61 -9.12
CA GLU A 248 -20.44 -3.31 -9.08
C GLU A 248 -20.94 -3.14 -7.64
N ARG A 249 -20.54 -4.05 -6.73
CA ARG A 249 -20.86 -3.96 -5.30
C ARG A 249 -20.28 -2.70 -4.66
N ALA A 250 -19.03 -2.34 -4.97
CA ALA A 250 -18.40 -1.13 -4.48
C ALA A 250 -19.08 0.15 -5.01
N ALA A 251 -19.49 0.15 -6.28
CA ALA A 251 -20.21 1.25 -6.89
C ALA A 251 -21.60 1.44 -6.27
N GLU A 252 -22.33 0.34 -6.03
CA GLU A 252 -23.61 0.37 -5.31
C GLU A 252 -23.45 0.91 -3.89
N ALA A 253 -22.48 0.39 -3.12
CA ALA A 253 -22.21 0.85 -1.76
C ALA A 253 -21.88 2.36 -1.72
N LYS A 254 -21.13 2.86 -2.72
CA LYS A 254 -20.84 4.29 -2.84
C LYS A 254 -22.09 5.11 -3.13
N LYS A 255 -23.01 4.63 -3.98
CA LYS A 255 -24.30 5.29 -4.23
C LYS A 255 -25.12 5.38 -2.95
N TYR A 256 -25.29 4.26 -2.23
CA TYR A 256 -26.00 4.23 -0.95
C TYR A 256 -25.40 5.19 0.07
N LYS A 257 -24.07 5.21 0.21
CA LYS A 257 -23.39 6.15 1.11
C LYS A 257 -23.67 7.61 0.74
N THR A 258 -23.68 7.93 -0.55
CA THR A 258 -23.95 9.29 -1.04
C THR A 258 -25.42 9.68 -0.80
N GLU A 259 -26.36 8.78 -1.08
CA GLU A 259 -27.80 9.01 -0.83
C GLU A 259 -28.08 9.20 0.66
N LEU A 260 -27.44 8.40 1.52
CA LEU A 260 -27.54 8.53 2.96
C LEU A 260 -26.99 9.87 3.45
N GLU A 261 -25.83 10.29 2.95
CA GLU A 261 -25.20 11.56 3.31
C GLU A 261 -26.06 12.77 2.89
N GLN A 262 -26.62 12.74 1.68
CA GLN A 262 -27.55 13.77 1.20
C GLN A 262 -28.84 13.82 2.03
N ALA A 263 -29.42 12.66 2.35
CA ALA A 263 -30.61 12.60 3.18
C ALA A 263 -30.35 13.13 4.61
N MET A 264 -29.17 12.83 5.18
CA MET A 264 -28.76 13.36 6.47
C MET A 264 -28.58 14.89 6.44
N GLN A 265 -27.99 15.44 5.39
CA GLN A 265 -27.87 16.89 5.21
C GLN A 265 -29.24 17.58 5.14
N GLN A 266 -30.20 17.01 4.39
CA GLN A 266 -31.56 17.55 4.31
C GLN A 266 -32.28 17.55 5.66
N ILE A 267 -32.09 16.51 6.48
CA ILE A 267 -32.63 16.51 7.85
C ILE A 267 -31.99 17.63 8.68
N GLN A 268 -30.67 17.80 8.60
CA GLN A 268 -29.97 18.83 9.33
C GLN A 268 -30.44 20.24 8.94
N GLU A 269 -30.68 20.48 7.65
CA GLU A 269 -31.29 21.73 7.17
C GLU A 269 -32.70 21.92 7.74
N LYS A 270 -33.53 20.87 7.71
CA LYS A 270 -34.89 20.93 8.28
C LYS A 270 -34.87 21.18 9.79
N ASP A 271 -33.97 20.56 10.54
CA ASP A 271 -33.75 20.81 11.96
C ASP A 271 -33.37 22.27 12.23
N SER A 272 -32.52 22.86 11.40
CA SER A 272 -32.17 24.28 11.52
C SER A 272 -33.38 25.19 11.26
N THR A 273 -34.21 24.88 10.25
CA THR A 273 -35.43 25.66 9.97
C THR A 273 -36.47 25.53 11.08
N LEU A 274 -36.63 24.33 11.66
CA LEU A 274 -37.54 24.11 12.78
C LEU A 274 -37.12 24.91 14.01
N LYS A 275 -35.83 24.93 14.35
CA LYS A 275 -35.31 25.77 15.44
C LYS A 275 -35.62 27.26 15.22
N VAL A 276 -35.40 27.78 14.01
CA VAL A 276 -35.70 29.19 13.69
C VAL A 276 -37.21 29.48 13.80
N LEU A 277 -38.07 28.56 13.36
CA LEU A 277 -39.52 28.70 13.48
C LEU A 277 -39.97 28.64 14.95
N GLU A 278 -39.40 27.75 15.75
CA GLU A 278 -39.64 27.68 17.20
C GLU A 278 -39.24 28.97 17.91
N GLU A 279 -38.04 29.48 17.66
CA GLU A 279 -37.60 30.75 18.24
C GLU A 279 -38.52 31.92 17.86
N LYS A 280 -39.06 31.94 16.63
CA LYS A 280 -40.03 32.96 16.20
C LYS A 280 -41.36 32.82 16.91
N ILE A 281 -41.88 31.60 17.08
CA ILE A 281 -43.12 31.34 17.83
C ILE A 281 -42.94 31.82 19.27
N THR A 282 -41.87 31.40 19.95
CA THR A 282 -41.61 31.80 21.35
C THR A 282 -41.49 33.31 21.51
N LYS A 283 -40.83 34.01 20.56
CA LYS A 283 -40.73 35.48 20.57
C LYS A 283 -42.08 36.17 20.40
N LEU A 284 -42.96 35.64 19.56
CA LEU A 284 -44.32 36.18 19.37
C LEU A 284 -45.23 35.90 20.56
N GLU A 285 -45.11 34.73 21.20
CA GLU A 285 -45.87 34.36 22.40
C GLU A 285 -45.47 35.19 23.64
N THR A 286 -44.20 35.60 23.73
CA THR A 286 -43.64 36.35 24.87
C THR A 286 -43.60 37.86 24.66
N ALA A 287 -44.03 38.36 23.50
CA ALA A 287 -44.00 39.78 23.20
C ALA A 287 -44.96 40.59 24.10
N PRO A 288 -44.53 41.71 24.71
CA PRO A 288 -45.39 42.53 25.56
C PRO A 288 -46.51 43.20 24.74
N SER A 289 -47.72 43.25 25.30
CA SER A 289 -48.98 43.76 24.72
C SER A 289 -48.99 45.25 24.33
N THR A 290 -47.84 45.92 24.34
CA THR A 290 -47.67 47.36 24.06
C THR A 290 -47.17 47.66 22.64
N ALA A 291 -46.94 46.65 21.81
CA ALA A 291 -46.55 46.82 20.41
C ALA A 291 -47.74 47.28 19.54
N ALA A 292 -47.49 48.20 18.61
CA ALA A 292 -48.48 48.88 17.76
C ALA A 292 -49.24 47.99 16.73
N LYS A 293 -49.18 46.65 16.86
CA LYS A 293 -49.91 45.68 16.02
C LYS A 293 -51.21 45.27 16.70
N SER A 294 -52.30 45.07 15.95
CA SER A 294 -53.55 44.60 16.54
C SER A 294 -53.38 43.18 17.08
N ARG A 295 -54.20 42.81 18.08
CA ARG A 295 -54.19 41.46 18.66
C ARG A 295 -54.52 40.38 17.61
N GLU A 296 -55.38 40.72 16.65
CA GLU A 296 -55.73 39.87 15.51
C GLU A 296 -54.54 39.66 14.56
N ASP A 297 -53.74 40.71 14.25
CA ASP A 297 -52.55 40.56 13.40
C ASP A 297 -51.49 39.62 14.02
N LEU A 298 -51.32 39.67 15.34
CA LEU A 298 -50.41 38.80 16.08
C LEU A 298 -50.88 37.34 16.09
N GLU A 299 -52.19 37.12 16.24
CA GLU A 299 -52.80 35.78 16.19
C GLU A 299 -52.71 35.17 14.78
N GLU A 300 -52.87 35.98 13.73
CA GLU A 300 -52.75 35.53 12.34
C GLU A 300 -51.29 35.18 11.97
N GLU A 301 -50.32 35.98 12.41
CA GLU A 301 -48.88 35.73 12.24
C GLU A 301 -48.43 34.46 12.99
N LEU A 302 -48.93 34.24 14.21
CA LEU A 302 -48.72 33.00 14.99
C LEU A 302 -49.30 31.77 14.28
N ARG A 303 -50.52 31.88 13.75
CA ARG A 303 -51.14 30.79 12.96
C ARG A 303 -50.28 30.40 11.76
N TYR A 304 -49.84 31.39 10.98
CA TYR A 304 -49.03 31.16 9.79
C TYR A 304 -47.70 30.46 10.11
N ILE A 305 -46.97 30.92 11.14
CA ILE A 305 -45.68 30.34 11.52
C ILE A 305 -45.86 28.94 12.12
N THR A 306 -46.93 28.71 12.87
CA THR A 306 -47.27 27.39 13.42
C THR A 306 -47.60 26.37 12.31
N GLU A 307 -48.34 26.79 11.27
CA GLU A 307 -48.59 25.95 10.10
C GLU A 307 -47.30 25.64 9.33
N ALA A 308 -46.42 26.63 9.17
CA ALA A 308 -45.11 26.44 8.55
C ALA A 308 -44.23 25.44 9.34
N LYS A 309 -44.24 25.53 10.68
CA LYS A 309 -43.56 24.57 11.57
C LYS A 309 -44.12 23.15 11.41
N ASN A 310 -45.44 22.99 11.52
CA ASN A 310 -46.11 21.69 11.37
C ASN A 310 -45.84 21.05 10.00
N LYS A 311 -45.75 21.87 8.94
CA LYS A 311 -45.37 21.40 7.60
C LYS A 311 -43.92 20.93 7.56
N ALA A 312 -42.98 21.70 8.13
CA ALA A 312 -41.57 21.34 8.21
C ALA A 312 -41.33 20.07 9.05
N GLU A 313 -42.06 19.89 10.16
CA GLU A 313 -42.01 18.66 10.99
C GLU A 313 -42.48 17.43 10.21
N LYS A 314 -43.59 17.55 9.47
CA LYS A 314 -44.08 16.46 8.61
C LYS A 314 -43.08 16.09 7.51
N GLU A 315 -42.43 17.09 6.90
CA GLU A 315 -41.40 16.84 5.89
C GLU A 315 -40.15 16.17 6.50
N ARG A 316 -39.72 16.62 7.68
CA ARG A 316 -38.61 15.99 8.44
C ARG A 316 -38.92 14.54 8.79
N ALA A 317 -40.11 14.24 9.32
CA ALA A 317 -40.51 12.88 9.64
C ALA A 317 -40.49 11.96 8.41
N LYS A 318 -40.89 12.47 7.23
CA LYS A 318 -40.78 11.72 5.98
C LYS A 318 -39.31 11.43 5.62
N LEU A 319 -38.41 12.40 5.76
CA LEU A 319 -36.98 12.20 5.52
C LEU A 319 -36.38 11.18 6.50
N GLU A 320 -36.75 11.20 7.78
CA GLU A 320 -36.31 10.19 8.75
C GLU A 320 -36.75 8.78 8.35
N THR A 321 -38.01 8.60 7.95
CA THR A 321 -38.48 7.29 7.45
C THR A 321 -37.77 6.86 6.18
N ASN A 322 -37.33 7.79 5.33
CA ASN A 322 -36.56 7.47 4.13
C ASN A 322 -35.15 7.01 4.48
N ILE A 323 -34.48 7.67 5.43
CA ILE A 323 -33.15 7.23 5.92
C ILE A 323 -33.23 5.82 6.50
N GLU A 324 -34.25 5.53 7.30
CA GLU A 324 -34.39 4.20 7.89
C GLU A 324 -34.60 3.12 6.82
N LYS A 325 -35.39 3.43 5.77
CA LYS A 325 -35.55 2.54 4.62
C LYS A 325 -34.23 2.31 3.87
N ILE A 326 -33.44 3.37 3.65
CA ILE A 326 -32.13 3.26 2.98
C ILE A 326 -31.18 2.37 3.81
N ARG A 327 -31.15 2.55 5.14
CA ARG A 327 -30.34 1.73 6.05
C ARG A 327 -30.77 0.27 6.06
N GLN A 328 -32.09 0.01 6.10
CA GLN A 328 -32.62 -1.34 6.08
C GLN A 328 -32.30 -2.05 4.75
N GLN A 329 -32.47 -1.36 3.61
CA GLN A 329 -32.08 -1.89 2.29
C GLN A 329 -30.59 -2.20 2.20
N GLN A 330 -29.74 -1.34 2.79
CA GLN A 330 -28.31 -1.57 2.83
C GLN A 330 -27.99 -2.86 3.62
N LYS A 331 -28.59 -3.03 4.80
CA LYS A 331 -28.37 -4.19 5.66
C LYS A 331 -28.83 -5.50 5.00
N GLU A 332 -30.01 -5.52 4.41
CA GLU A 332 -30.52 -6.70 3.68
C GLU A 332 -29.64 -7.08 2.49
N LYS A 333 -29.10 -6.08 1.77
CA LYS A 333 -28.16 -6.32 0.68
C LYS A 333 -26.82 -6.82 1.18
N GLU A 334 -26.33 -6.31 2.31
CA GLU A 334 -25.11 -6.77 2.98
C GLU A 334 -25.22 -8.23 3.44
N GLU A 335 -26.34 -8.63 4.00
CA GLU A 335 -26.59 -10.02 4.42
C GLU A 335 -26.66 -10.99 3.23
N ARG A 336 -27.17 -10.54 2.07
CA ARG A 336 -27.12 -11.32 0.82
C ARG A 336 -25.71 -11.47 0.23
N LYS A 337 -24.70 -10.74 0.71
CA LYS A 337 -23.33 -10.77 0.15
C LYS A 337 -22.58 -12.09 0.38
N ILE A 338 -23.09 -12.99 1.22
CA ILE A 338 -22.30 -14.13 1.73
C ILE A 338 -22.16 -15.28 0.71
N SER A 339 -22.98 -15.39 -0.35
CA SER A 339 -22.73 -16.43 -1.37
C SER A 339 -23.14 -16.03 -2.78
N ILE A 340 -22.15 -15.97 -3.68
CA ILE A 340 -22.40 -16.15 -5.10
C ILE A 340 -22.46 -17.65 -5.32
N THR A 341 -23.55 -18.14 -5.91
CA THR A 341 -23.67 -19.57 -6.14
C THR A 341 -22.69 -20.02 -7.24
N ASP A 342 -22.19 -21.25 -7.14
CA ASP A 342 -21.35 -21.89 -8.17
C ASP A 342 -21.96 -21.75 -9.58
N ASN A 343 -23.30 -21.78 -9.68
CA ASN A 343 -24.02 -21.65 -10.95
C ASN A 343 -24.02 -20.21 -11.50
N GLU A 344 -24.22 -19.21 -10.64
CA GLU A 344 -24.11 -17.81 -11.03
C GLU A 344 -22.70 -17.47 -11.46
N LEU A 345 -21.69 -17.94 -10.71
CA LEU A 345 -20.29 -17.76 -11.07
C LEU A 345 -19.98 -18.38 -12.43
N LYS A 346 -20.41 -19.63 -12.69
CA LYS A 346 -20.26 -20.27 -14.02
C LYS A 346 -20.92 -19.47 -15.14
N LYS A 347 -22.12 -18.94 -14.91
CA LYS A 347 -22.82 -18.11 -15.90
C LYS A 347 -22.04 -16.82 -16.19
N ILE A 348 -21.59 -16.12 -15.15
CA ILE A 348 -20.82 -14.87 -15.30
C ILE A 348 -19.48 -15.14 -15.98
N THR A 349 -18.77 -16.21 -15.61
CA THR A 349 -17.53 -16.63 -16.27
C THR A 349 -17.75 -16.92 -17.75
N SER A 350 -18.86 -17.57 -18.11
CA SER A 350 -19.19 -17.87 -19.51
C SER A 350 -19.46 -16.60 -20.31
N LEU A 351 -20.20 -15.65 -19.71
CA LEU A 351 -20.42 -14.32 -20.30
C LEU A 351 -19.10 -13.55 -20.47
N ALA A 352 -18.23 -13.55 -19.45
CA ALA A 352 -16.92 -12.90 -19.52
C ALA A 352 -16.04 -13.50 -20.62
N LYS A 353 -16.08 -14.82 -20.83
CA LYS A 353 -15.37 -15.50 -21.94
C LYS A 353 -15.92 -15.04 -23.31
N ALA A 354 -17.25 -14.93 -23.45
CA ALA A 354 -17.87 -14.42 -24.67
C ALA A 354 -17.53 -12.94 -24.93
N GLU A 355 -17.61 -12.07 -23.92
CA GLU A 355 -17.21 -10.66 -24.01
C GLU A 355 -15.73 -10.50 -24.42
N GLN A 356 -14.83 -11.30 -23.84
CA GLN A 356 -13.41 -11.30 -24.22
C GLN A 356 -13.20 -11.72 -25.68
N ALA A 357 -13.91 -12.74 -26.14
CA ALA A 357 -13.84 -13.20 -27.53
C ALA A 357 -14.32 -12.12 -28.50
N LEU A 358 -15.42 -11.42 -28.17
CA LEU A 358 -15.94 -10.31 -28.97
C LEU A 358 -14.97 -9.13 -29.02
N ASN A 359 -14.42 -8.70 -27.88
CA ASN A 359 -13.43 -7.62 -27.84
C ASN A 359 -12.17 -7.95 -28.67
N LEU A 360 -11.70 -9.20 -28.62
CA LEU A 360 -10.56 -9.63 -29.44
C LEU A 360 -10.92 -9.58 -30.94
N PHE A 361 -12.13 -10.00 -31.30
CA PHE A 361 -12.63 -9.93 -32.66
C PHE A 361 -12.71 -8.49 -33.17
N GLU A 362 -13.24 -7.56 -32.37
CA GLU A 362 -13.31 -6.12 -32.70
C GLU A 362 -11.93 -5.52 -32.96
N ASN A 363 -10.97 -5.76 -32.06
CA ASN A 363 -9.60 -5.26 -32.23
C ASN A 363 -8.91 -5.84 -33.48
N ASN A 364 -9.11 -7.13 -33.74
CA ASN A 364 -8.59 -7.78 -34.94
C ASN A 364 -9.28 -7.24 -36.21
N PHE A 365 -10.58 -6.96 -36.14
CA PHE A 365 -11.33 -6.36 -37.23
C PHE A 365 -10.80 -4.97 -37.58
N ASP A 366 -10.50 -4.13 -36.59
CA ASP A 366 -9.88 -2.82 -36.82
C ASP A 366 -8.51 -2.95 -37.51
N THR A 367 -7.73 -3.97 -37.15
CA THR A 367 -6.46 -4.28 -37.81
C THR A 367 -6.68 -4.67 -39.29
N LEU A 368 -7.69 -5.50 -39.59
CA LEU A 368 -8.05 -5.87 -40.96
C LEU A 368 -8.52 -4.63 -41.76
N LYS A 369 -9.33 -3.78 -41.14
CA LYS A 369 -9.85 -2.54 -41.73
C LYS A 369 -8.71 -1.56 -42.09
N ALA A 370 -7.71 -1.42 -41.22
CA ALA A 370 -6.53 -0.61 -41.48
C ALA A 370 -5.71 -1.14 -42.68
N ASN A 371 -5.69 -2.46 -42.88
CA ASN A 371 -4.95 -3.13 -43.96
C ASN A 371 -5.78 -3.42 -45.22
N LYS A 372 -6.91 -2.73 -45.42
CA LYS A 372 -7.84 -2.98 -46.54
C LYS A 372 -7.17 -2.98 -47.92
N ALA A 373 -6.17 -2.14 -48.15
CA ALA A 373 -5.48 -2.03 -49.44
C ALA A 373 -4.64 -3.28 -49.74
N VAL A 374 -3.96 -3.80 -48.72
CA VAL A 374 -3.18 -5.05 -48.81
C VAL A 374 -4.11 -6.23 -49.06
N ILE A 375 -5.21 -6.32 -48.31
CA ILE A 375 -6.21 -7.39 -48.47
C ILE A 375 -6.85 -7.34 -49.88
N LYS A 376 -7.10 -6.14 -50.43
CA LYS A 376 -7.66 -6.00 -51.79
C LYS A 376 -6.67 -6.43 -52.87
N GLY A 377 -5.36 -6.25 -52.64
CA GLY A 377 -4.29 -6.61 -53.57
C GLY A 377 -3.90 -8.09 -53.56
N ASP A 378 -4.27 -8.84 -52.52
CA ASP A 378 -3.96 -10.27 -52.37
C ASP A 378 -5.23 -11.14 -52.45
N ALA A 379 -5.28 -12.00 -53.48
CA ALA A 379 -6.43 -12.86 -53.73
C ALA A 379 -6.70 -13.87 -52.60
N ASN A 380 -5.66 -14.40 -51.95
CA ASN A 380 -5.80 -15.37 -50.87
C ASN A 380 -6.36 -14.70 -49.60
N LEU A 381 -5.88 -13.51 -49.25
CA LEU A 381 -6.41 -12.75 -48.12
C LEU A 381 -7.87 -12.35 -48.34
N LYS A 382 -8.22 -11.93 -49.57
CA LYS A 382 -9.60 -11.61 -49.94
C LYS A 382 -10.55 -12.81 -49.78
N VAL A 383 -10.15 -13.99 -50.25
CA VAL A 383 -10.94 -15.23 -50.08
C VAL A 383 -11.13 -15.57 -48.60
N ARG A 384 -10.09 -15.43 -47.78
CA ARG A 384 -10.19 -15.66 -46.32
C ARG A 384 -11.19 -14.73 -45.64
N VAL A 385 -11.24 -13.45 -46.05
CA VAL A 385 -12.22 -12.49 -45.51
C VAL A 385 -13.65 -12.88 -45.92
N GLU A 386 -13.88 -13.34 -47.15
CA GLU A 386 -15.21 -13.79 -47.58
C GLU A 386 -15.65 -15.05 -46.83
N ILE A 387 -14.74 -16.01 -46.58
CA ILE A 387 -15.03 -17.19 -45.75
C ILE A 387 -15.39 -16.77 -44.32
N LEU A 388 -14.67 -15.82 -43.73
CA LEU A 388 -14.98 -15.30 -42.41
C LEU A 388 -16.35 -14.62 -42.36
N ARG A 389 -16.70 -13.84 -43.38
CA ARG A 389 -18.04 -13.23 -43.51
C ARG A 389 -19.14 -14.29 -43.49
N ASN A 390 -19.00 -15.35 -44.30
CA ASN A 390 -20.01 -16.41 -44.36
C ASN A 390 -20.16 -17.11 -43.01
N ARG A 391 -19.05 -17.49 -42.37
CA ARG A 391 -19.09 -18.10 -41.03
C ARG A 391 -19.75 -17.21 -39.98
N PHE A 392 -19.57 -15.90 -40.09
CA PHE A 392 -20.18 -14.95 -39.16
C PHE A 392 -21.68 -14.79 -39.41
N ASN A 393 -22.11 -14.76 -40.68
CA ASN A 393 -23.53 -14.79 -41.03
C ASN A 393 -24.18 -16.09 -40.53
N ASP A 394 -23.57 -17.25 -40.79
CA ASP A 394 -24.07 -18.56 -40.31
C ASP A 394 -24.21 -18.57 -38.77
N PHE A 395 -23.27 -17.93 -38.06
CA PHE A 395 -23.34 -17.77 -36.62
C PHE A 395 -24.50 -16.86 -36.18
N ILE A 396 -24.68 -15.70 -36.83
CA ILE A 396 -25.80 -14.78 -36.54
C ILE A 396 -27.14 -15.48 -36.77
N ASP A 397 -27.29 -16.19 -37.89
CA ASP A 397 -28.50 -16.92 -38.23
C ASP A 397 -28.82 -18.04 -37.21
N SER A 398 -27.83 -18.48 -36.43
CA SER A 398 -28.02 -19.45 -35.34
C SER A 398 -28.39 -18.86 -33.98
N LEU A 399 -28.39 -17.52 -33.85
CA LEU A 399 -28.75 -16.80 -32.62
C LEU A 399 -30.24 -16.44 -32.54
N ASP A 400 -30.93 -16.45 -33.68
CA ASP A 400 -32.38 -16.29 -33.82
C ASP A 400 -33.10 -17.65 -33.67
#